data_AF-F8KZH7-F1
#
_entry.id   AF-F8KZH7-F1
#
_cell.length_a   1.000
_cell.length_b   1.000
_cell.length_c   1.000
_cell.angle_alpha   90.00
_cell.angle_beta   90.00
_cell.angle_gamma   90.00
#
_symmetry.space_group_name_H-M   'P 1'
#
loop_
_entity.id
_entity.type
_entity.pdbx_description
1 polymer ?
#
loop_
_entity_poly.entity_id
_entity_poly.type
_entity_poly.pdbx_seq_one_letter_code
_entity_poly.pdbx_strand_id
1 'polypeptide(L)' 'MDDSPLINQTSYIFAGIMLIFSFYLFYNDTQLFWKSLFAALLAAFLFWFSYVLVRWLFLALKR' A
#
# COMPACT_ATOMS: atom_id res chain seq x y z
N MET A 1 4.16 -4.58 -28.48
CA MET A 1 4.47 -3.53 -27.50
C MET A 1 3.57 -3.83 -26.32
N ASP A 2 4.13 -4.51 -25.31
CA ASP A 2 3.38 -4.92 -24.12
C ASP A 2 3.24 -3.73 -23.18
N ASP A 3 2.24 -2.88 -23.46
CA ASP A 3 1.85 -1.73 -22.65
C ASP A 3 1.11 -2.18 -21.38
N SER A 4 1.64 -3.18 -20.66
CA SER A 4 1.17 -3.52 -19.31
C SER A 4 1.76 -2.47 -18.36
N PRO A 5 0.98 -1.52 -17.86
CA PRO A 5 1.52 -0.41 -17.07
C PRO A 5 2.34 -0.95 -15.89
N LEU A 6 3.51 -0.35 -15.70
CA LEU A 6 4.47 -0.61 -14.61
C LEU A 6 3.82 -0.56 -13.22
N ILE A 7 2.62 0.02 -13.10
CA ILE A 7 1.75 -0.01 -11.94
C ILE A 7 0.36 -0.45 -12.42
N ASN A 8 -0.09 -1.62 -11.97
CA ASN A 8 -1.45 -2.09 -12.25
C ASN A 8 -2.43 -1.21 -11.47
N GLN A 9 -3.48 -0.71 -12.11
CA GLN A 9 -4.52 0.09 -11.44
C GLN A 9 -5.12 -0.64 -10.23
N THR A 10 -5.16 -1.97 -10.27
CA THR A 10 -5.52 -2.84 -9.14
C THR A 10 -4.64 -2.64 -7.92
N SER A 11 -3.32 -2.43 -8.07
CA SER A 11 -2.42 -2.14 -6.94
C SER A 11 -2.78 -0.82 -6.25
N TYR A 12 -3.15 0.21 -7.01
CA TYR A 12 -3.62 1.49 -6.46
C TYR A 12 -4.95 1.34 -5.72
N ILE A 13 -5.89 0.57 -6.28
CA ILE A 13 -7.18 0.28 -5.65
C ILE A 13 -6.97 -0.44 -4.32
N PHE A 14 -6.13 -1.48 -4.30
CA PHE A 14 -5.82 -2.21 -3.07
C PHE A 14 -5.11 -1.34 -2.04
N ALA A 15 -4.15 -0.50 -2.44
CA ALA A 15 -3.48 0.43 -1.54
C ALA A 15 -4.46 1.44 -0.92
N GLY A 16 -5.41 1.95 -1.71
CA GLY A 16 -6.48 2.84 -1.22
C GLY A 16 -7.41 2.16 -0.21
N ILE A 17 -7.87 0.93 -0.50
CA ILE A 17 -8.70 0.14 0.42
C ILE A 17 -7.94 -0.14 1.72
N MET A 18 -6.66 -0.52 1.61
CA MET A 18 -5.81 -0.82 2.77
C MET A 18 -5.62 0.42 3.65
N LEU A 19 -5.43 1.59 3.04
CA LEU A 19 -5.30 2.86 3.78
C LEU A 19 -6.58 3.19 4.57
N ILE A 20 -7.75 3.06 3.94
CA ILE A 20 -9.05 3.30 4.59
C ILE A 20 -9.26 2.30 5.73
N PHE A 21 -8.95 1.02 5.52
CA PHE A 21 -9.13 -0.03 6.52
C PHE A 21 -8.18 0.16 7.71
N SER A 22 -6.90 0.44 7.45
CA SER A 22 -5.93 0.76 8.49
C SER A 22 -6.34 2.01 9.27
N PHE A 23 -6.82 3.05 8.59
CA PHE A 23 -7.30 4.26 9.24
C PHE A 23 -8.48 3.96 10.18
N TYR A 24 -9.46 3.19 9.72
CA TYR A 24 -10.61 2.79 10.53
C TYR A 24 -10.20 1.97 11.76
N LEU A 25 -9.30 1.00 11.57
CA LEU A 25 -8.81 0.12 12.64
C LEU A 25 -8.04 0.91 13.70
N PHE A 26 -7.11 1.78 13.29
CA PHE A 26 -6.36 2.62 14.22
C PHE A 26 -7.24 3.70 14.87
N TYR A 27 -8.21 4.28 14.18
CA TYR A 27 -9.10 5.29 14.73
C TYR A 27 -9.98 4.73 15.85
N ASN A 28 -10.51 3.52 15.65
CA ASN A 28 -11.32 2.84 16.65
C ASN A 28 -10.53 2.52 17.93
N ASP A 29 -9.23 2.22 17.79
CA ASP A 29 -8.37 1.83 18.92
C ASP A 29 -7.86 3.04 19.72
N THR A 30 -7.47 4.13 19.04
CA THR A 30 -6.79 5.27 19.72
C THR A 30 -7.68 6.47 20.03
N GLN A 31 -8.84 6.64 19.38
CA GLN A 31 -9.67 7.87 19.41
C GLN A 31 -8.90 9.19 19.13
N LEU A 32 -7.63 9.10 18.72
CA LEU A 32 -6.71 10.21 18.47
C LEU A 32 -6.46 10.31 16.97
N PHE A 33 -7.31 11.07 16.29
CA PHE A 33 -7.36 11.24 14.84
C PHE A 33 -5.97 11.38 14.18
N TRP A 34 -5.10 12.24 14.72
CA TRP A 34 -3.78 12.52 14.16
C TRP A 34 -2.81 11.32 14.23
N LYS A 35 -2.84 10.55 15.32
CA LYS A 35 -1.96 9.36 15.46
C LYS A 35 -2.44 8.24 14.55
N SER A 36 -3.75 8.04 14.47
CA SER A 36 -4.36 7.03 13.60
C SER A 36 -4.13 7.33 12.12
N LEU A 37 -4.16 8.61 11.73
CA LEU A 37 -3.86 9.06 10.37
C LEU A 37 -2.42 8.75 9.95
N PHE A 38 -1.44 9.10 10.79
CA PHE A 38 -0.02 8.81 10.53
C PHE A 38 0.24 7.31 10.48
N ALA A 39 -0.35 6.51 11.38
CA ALA A 39 -0.21 5.06 11.38
C ALA A 39 -0.78 4.44 10.09
N ALA A 40 -1.95 4.89 9.63
CA ALA A 40 -2.57 4.40 8.41
C ALA A 40 -1.78 4.80 7.15
N LEU A 41 -1.26 6.03 7.09
CA LEU A 41 -0.39 6.49 6.01
C LEU A 41 0.89 5.67 5.96
N LEU A 42 1.52 5.44 7.11
CA LEU A 42 2.76 4.67 7.20
C LEU A 42 2.53 3.20 6.82
N ALA A 43 1.42 2.59 7.24
CA ALA A 43 1.03 1.24 6.86
C ALA A 43 0.76 1.13 5.35
N ALA A 44 0.02 2.07 4.76
CA ALA A 44 -0.25 2.10 3.33
C ALA A 44 1.02 2.32 2.51
N PHE A 45 1.92 3.20 2.97
CA PHE A 45 3.22 3.42 2.35
C PHE A 45 4.09 2.17 2.40
N LEU A 46 4.13 1.48 3.55
CA LEU A 46 4.89 0.24 3.71
C LEU A 46 4.34 -0.88 2.82
N PHE A 47 3.01 -0.98 2.68
CA PHE A 47 2.37 -1.94 1.79
C PHE A 47 2.70 -1.67 0.33
N TRP A 48 2.65 -0.40 -0.10
CA TRP A 48 3.03 0.00 -1.45
C TRP A 48 4.51 -0.26 -1.73
N PHE A 49 5.39 0.07 -0.78
CA PHE A 49 6.83 -0.15 -0.88
C PHE A 49 7.16 -1.65 -0.97
N SER A 50 6.49 -2.48 -0.17
CA SER A 50 6.62 -3.94 -0.22
C SER A 50 6.19 -4.51 -1.57
N TYR A 51 5.08 -4.04 -2.14
CA TYR A 51 4.62 -4.46 -3.47
C TYR A 51 5.63 -4.11 -4.57
N VAL A 52 6.18 -2.89 -4.54
CA VAL A 52 7.24 -2.47 -5.47
C VAL A 52 8.47 -3.37 -5.32
N LEU A 53 8.94 -3.59 -4.09
CA LEU A 53 10.09 -4.46 -3.81
C LEU A 53 9.90 -5.89 -4.31
N VAL A 54 8.76 -6.51 -4.04
CA VAL A 54 8.45 -7.87 -4.51
C VAL A 54 8.46 -7.94 -6.03
N ARG A 55 7.93 -6.93 -6.72
CA ARG A 55 7.92 -6.90 -8.19
C ARG A 55 9.31 -6.65 -8.78
N TRP A 56 10.13 -5.81 -8.14
CA TRP A 56 11.54 -5.65 -8.48
C TRP A 56 12.32 -6.96 -8.27
N LEU A 57 12.06 -7.66 -7.17
CA LEU A 57 12.66 -8.95 -6.87
C LEU A 57 12.27 -9.99 -7.93
N PHE A 58 10.99 -10.01 -8.34
CA PHE A 58 10.49 -10.92 -9.37
C PHE A 58 11.09 -10.63 -10.75
N LEU A 59 11.26 -9.36 -11.11
CA LEU A 59 11.94 -8.97 -12.35
C LEU A 59 13.43 -9.34 -12.33
N ALA A 60 14.09 -9.20 -11.17
CA ALA A 60 15.47 -9.64 -10.99
C ALA A 60 15.62 -11.17 -11.04
N LEU A 61 14.63 -11.93 -10.52
CA LEU A 61 14.62 -13.40 -10.55
C LEU A 61 14.27 -13.99 -11.92
N LYS A 62 13.53 -13.24 -12.76
CA LYS A 62 13.17 -13.64 -14.13
C LYS A 62 14.31 -13.40 -15.14
N ARG A 63 15.46 -12.90 -14.67
CA ARG A 63 16.68 -12.72 -15.45
C ARG A 63 17.60 -13.91 -15.28
#